data_AF-A0A0R3SC73-F1
#
_entry.id   AF-A0A0R3SC73-F1
#
_cell.length_a   1.000
_cell.length_b   1.000
_cell.length_c   1.000
_cell.angle_alpha   90.00
_cell.angle_beta   90.00
_cell.angle_gamma   90.00
#
_symmetry.space_group_name_H-M   'P 1'
#
loop_
_entity.id
_entity.type
_entity.pdbx_description
1 polymer ?
#
loop_
_entity_poly.entity_id
_entity_poly.type
_entity_poly.pdbx_seq_one_letter_code
_entity_poly.pdbx_strand_id
1 'polypeptide(L)'
;MANKTLFGKSLDKYDSNLDDIDELLSKLTEAEIKELNDDIDPDNSLLPPSQRCRDQTTKAPTGPYDREKLIKFLVDKAKNDPDWDEAVPYEKKIRGKVFQKKVVEPEKKEKDELADLGFDVEFDENINELAGCFAIVFAVMELRCSFQLVIFNLIVDFFSSFGNVLVTVQTVKLVTKY
;
A
#
# COMPACT_ATOMS: atom_id res chain seq x y z
N MET A 1 -41.38 27.09 47.39
CA MET A 1 -40.44 26.22 46.64
C MET A 1 -39.22 26.06 47.51
N ALA A 2 -38.96 24.87 48.04
CA ALA A 2 -37.78 24.65 48.87
C ALA A 2 -36.52 24.93 48.03
N ASN A 3 -35.65 25.81 48.52
CA ASN A 3 -34.32 26.00 47.95
C ASN A 3 -33.57 24.69 48.15
N LYS A 4 -33.62 23.82 47.14
CA LYS A 4 -32.86 22.58 47.13
C LYS A 4 -31.39 23.00 47.23
N THR A 5 -30.76 22.62 48.32
CA THR A 5 -29.34 22.85 48.56
C THR A 5 -28.62 21.52 48.37
N LEU A 6 -27.45 21.56 47.78
CA LEU A 6 -26.58 20.39 47.61
C LEU A 6 -25.25 20.73 48.27
N PHE A 7 -24.78 19.87 49.19
CA PHE A 7 -23.57 20.09 49.99
C PHE A 7 -23.46 21.49 50.65
N GLY A 8 -24.59 22.05 51.10
CA GLY A 8 -24.62 23.35 51.79
C GLY A 8 -24.50 24.57 50.87
N LYS A 9 -24.50 24.39 49.55
CA LYS A 9 -24.56 25.48 48.55
C LYS A 9 -25.89 25.45 47.81
N SER A 10 -26.37 26.63 47.38
CA SER A 10 -27.59 26.78 46.57
C SER A 10 -27.39 26.18 45.18
N LEU A 11 -28.40 25.47 44.64
CA LEU A 11 -28.31 24.83 43.32
C LEU A 11 -27.93 25.79 42.19
N ASP A 12 -28.39 27.03 42.25
CA ASP A 12 -28.09 28.06 41.24
C ASP A 12 -26.58 28.31 41.09
N LYS A 13 -25.80 28.09 42.16
CA LYS A 13 -24.33 28.19 42.10
C LYS A 13 -23.70 27.06 41.30
N TYR A 14 -24.33 25.88 41.26
CA TYR A 14 -23.83 24.76 40.46
C TYR A 14 -24.12 24.92 38.98
N ASP A 15 -25.23 25.59 38.64
CA ASP A 15 -25.60 25.94 37.27
C ASP A 15 -24.72 27.07 36.71
N SER A 16 -24.31 28.01 37.57
CA SER A 16 -23.41 29.13 37.22
C SER A 16 -21.91 28.82 37.31
N ASN A 17 -21.50 27.68 37.90
CA ASN A 17 -20.09 27.25 37.86
C ASN A 17 -19.59 26.94 36.43
N LEU A 18 -20.45 27.00 35.41
CA LEU A 18 -20.03 27.03 34.01
C LEU A 18 -19.18 28.28 33.69
N ASP A 19 -19.41 29.38 34.42
CA ASP A 19 -18.67 30.64 34.26
C ASP A 19 -17.26 30.58 34.90
N ASP A 20 -17.04 29.67 35.84
CA ASP A 20 -15.78 29.47 36.58
C ASP A 20 -14.93 28.30 36.01
N ILE A 21 -15.26 27.80 34.81
CA ILE A 21 -14.53 26.68 34.18
C ILE A 21 -13.04 27.00 34.06
N ASP A 22 -12.68 28.23 33.70
CA ASP A 22 -11.27 28.64 33.56
C ASP A 22 -10.54 28.61 34.91
N GLU A 23 -11.20 28.99 36.01
CA GLU A 23 -10.63 28.89 37.36
C GLU A 23 -10.43 27.43 37.77
N LEU A 24 -11.40 26.56 37.44
CA LEU A 24 -11.30 25.12 37.70
C LEU A 24 -10.16 24.48 36.90
N LEU A 25 -10.03 24.82 35.62
CA LEU A 25 -8.98 24.34 34.74
C LEU A 25 -7.59 24.81 35.19
N SER A 26 -7.47 26.03 35.76
CA SER A 26 -6.20 26.55 36.27
C SER A 26 -5.66 25.79 37.49
N LYS A 27 -6.51 25.04 38.22
CA LYS A 27 -6.12 24.24 39.39
C LYS A 27 -5.58 22.86 39.01
N LEU A 28 -5.81 22.41 37.78
CA LEU A 28 -5.32 21.13 37.25
C LEU A 28 -3.90 21.30 36.71
N THR A 29 -3.08 20.27 36.85
CA THR A 29 -1.74 20.23 36.24
C THR A 29 -1.84 19.91 34.74
N GLU A 30 -0.82 20.28 33.96
CA GLU A 30 -0.80 20.02 32.50
C GLU A 30 -0.94 18.52 32.16
N ALA A 31 -0.49 17.62 33.04
CA ALA A 31 -0.63 16.18 32.88
C ALA A 31 -2.09 15.71 33.03
N GLU A 32 -2.79 16.23 34.03
CA GLU A 32 -4.22 15.90 34.28
C GLU A 32 -5.12 16.49 33.20
N ILE A 33 -4.81 17.70 32.71
CA ILE A 33 -5.51 18.31 31.58
C ILE A 33 -5.37 17.44 30.32
N LYS A 34 -4.20 16.83 30.12
CA LYS A 34 -3.98 15.93 28.98
C LYS A 34 -4.77 14.64 29.10
N GLU A 35 -4.81 14.04 30.29
CA GLU A 35 -5.61 12.84 30.56
C GLU A 35 -7.11 13.10 30.33
N LEU A 36 -7.62 14.25 30.80
CA LEU A 36 -9.00 14.66 30.54
C LEU A 36 -9.31 14.85 29.05
N ASN A 37 -8.35 15.33 28.26
CA ASN A 37 -8.50 15.42 26.80
C ASN A 37 -8.45 14.03 26.13
N ASP A 38 -7.68 13.09 26.67
CA ASP A 38 -7.56 11.72 26.16
C ASP A 38 -8.86 10.89 26.40
N ASP A 39 -9.66 11.26 27.40
CA ASP A 39 -10.97 10.63 27.71
C ASP A 39 -12.13 11.07 26.81
N ILE A 40 -11.91 12.02 25.88
CA ILE A 40 -12.94 12.43 24.91
C ILE A 40 -13.14 11.31 23.88
N ASP A 41 -14.36 10.79 23.81
CA ASP A 41 -14.75 9.76 22.85
C ASP A 41 -14.53 10.26 21.40
N PRO A 42 -13.74 9.56 20.57
CA PRO A 42 -13.57 9.90 19.15
C PRO A 42 -14.90 9.93 18.36
N ASP A 43 -15.95 9.28 18.85
CA ASP A 43 -17.28 9.28 18.22
C ASP A 43 -18.23 10.38 18.78
N ASN A 44 -17.72 11.34 19.55
CA ASN A 44 -18.51 12.45 20.07
C ASN A 44 -19.11 13.31 18.92
N SER A 45 -20.42 13.19 18.74
CA SER A 45 -21.19 13.86 17.66
C SER A 45 -21.22 15.39 17.79
N LEU A 46 -20.97 15.94 18.99
CA LEU A 46 -20.96 17.39 19.25
C LEU A 46 -19.68 18.07 18.74
N LEU A 47 -18.61 17.32 18.45
CA LEU A 47 -17.36 17.86 17.94
C LEU A 47 -17.25 17.69 16.41
N PRO A 48 -16.71 18.70 15.69
CA PRO A 48 -16.45 18.58 14.27
C PRO A 48 -15.39 17.49 14.01
N PRO A 49 -15.45 16.77 12.86
CA PRO A 49 -14.57 15.64 12.59
C PRO A 49 -13.06 15.92 12.73
N SER A 50 -12.63 17.15 12.45
CA SER A 50 -11.22 17.57 12.57
C SER A 50 -10.71 17.59 14.01
N GLN A 51 -11.59 17.64 15.01
CA GLN A 51 -11.25 17.73 16.44
C GLN A 51 -11.54 16.43 17.20
N ARG A 52 -12.00 15.39 16.51
CA ARG A 52 -12.24 14.05 17.09
C ARG A 52 -10.96 13.25 17.27
N CYS A 53 -9.93 13.57 16.47
CA CYS A 53 -8.65 12.91 16.53
C CYS A 53 -7.67 13.71 17.38
N ARG A 54 -6.99 13.02 18.29
CA ARG A 54 -5.88 13.59 19.07
C ARG A 54 -4.77 14.09 18.16
N ASP A 55 -4.19 15.24 18.50
CA ASP A 55 -2.94 15.71 17.88
C ASP A 55 -1.81 14.70 18.15
N GLN A 56 -1.39 14.01 17.09
CA GLN A 56 -0.40 12.93 17.17
C GLN A 56 1.04 13.44 17.29
N THR A 57 1.25 14.77 17.32
CA THR A 57 2.58 15.34 17.29
C THR A 57 2.69 16.58 18.17
N THR A 58 3.78 16.63 18.93
CA THR A 58 4.24 17.84 19.65
C THR A 58 5.06 18.77 18.76
N LYS A 59 5.25 18.42 17.48
CA LYS A 59 6.06 19.19 16.55
C LYS A 59 5.23 20.34 15.99
N ALA A 60 5.84 21.52 15.92
CA ALA A 60 5.24 22.67 15.26
C ALA A 60 4.93 22.36 13.78
N PRO A 61 3.88 22.97 13.19
CA PRO A 61 3.51 22.74 11.81
C PRO A 61 4.67 23.07 10.88
N THR A 62 5.01 22.14 10.00
CA THR A 62 6.19 22.24 9.13
C THR A 62 5.90 23.04 7.86
N GLY A 63 5.39 24.27 7.98
CA GLY A 63 5.21 25.23 6.87
C GLY A 63 4.59 24.66 5.58
N PRO A 64 4.78 25.31 4.42
CA PRO A 64 4.44 24.72 3.13
C PRO A 64 5.41 23.59 2.78
N TYR A 65 4.91 22.59 2.06
CA TYR A 65 5.69 21.43 1.62
C TYR A 65 6.83 21.85 0.67
N ASP A 66 8.07 21.52 1.04
CA ASP A 66 9.28 21.70 0.22
C ASP A 66 9.92 20.34 -0.08
N ARG A 67 9.88 19.94 -1.36
CA ARG A 67 10.40 18.66 -1.84
C ARG A 67 11.91 18.57 -1.73
N GLU A 68 12.64 19.65 -1.97
CA GLU A 68 14.11 19.62 -1.97
C GLU A 68 14.66 19.40 -0.56
N LYS A 69 14.04 20.07 0.42
CA LYS A 69 14.36 19.90 1.83
C LYS A 69 14.09 18.47 2.30
N LEU A 70 12.97 17.88 1.88
CA LEU A 70 12.66 16.48 2.20
C LEU A 70 13.71 15.52 1.63
N ILE A 71 14.11 15.70 0.36
CA ILE A 71 15.09 14.81 -0.27
C ILE A 71 16.45 14.92 0.40
N LYS A 72 16.91 16.14 0.70
CA LYS A 72 18.18 16.34 1.44
C LYS A 72 18.15 15.61 2.79
N PHE A 73 17.07 15.78 3.55
CA PHE A 73 16.89 15.06 4.82
C PHE A 73 16.90 13.53 4.66
N LEU A 74 16.21 12.99 3.65
CA LEU A 74 16.19 11.54 3.40
C LEU A 74 17.58 11.00 3.03
N VAL A 75 18.33 11.75 2.21
CA VAL A 75 19.71 11.39 1.83
C VAL A 75 20.63 11.43 3.05
N ASP A 76 20.54 12.47 3.88
CA ASP A 76 21.36 12.59 5.08
C ASP A 76 21.03 11.51 6.10
N LYS A 77 19.74 11.19 6.26
CA LYS A 77 19.30 10.08 7.11
C LYS A 77 19.85 8.74 6.61
N ALA A 78 19.66 8.45 5.32
CA ALA A 78 20.13 7.20 4.72
C ALA A 78 21.67 7.03 4.79
N LYS A 79 22.43 8.13 4.77
CA LYS A 79 23.89 8.08 4.94
C LYS A 79 24.34 7.83 6.38
N ASN A 80 23.55 8.25 7.35
CA ASN A 80 23.88 8.19 8.78
C ASN A 80 23.31 6.95 9.47
N ASP A 81 22.29 6.32 8.89
CA ASP A 81 21.70 5.08 9.41
C ASP A 81 22.75 3.95 9.29
N PRO A 82 23.25 3.39 10.43
CA PRO A 82 24.25 2.36 10.39
C PRO A 82 23.66 1.02 9.92
N ASP A 83 24.50 0.20 9.28
CA ASP A 83 24.14 -1.18 8.99
C ASP A 83 23.91 -1.95 10.29
N TRP A 84 22.98 -2.89 10.26
CA TRP A 84 22.68 -3.78 11.37
C TRP A 84 23.81 -4.80 11.57
N ASP A 85 24.18 -5.08 12.81
CA ASP A 85 25.22 -6.06 13.12
C ASP A 85 24.73 -7.49 12.80
N GLU A 86 25.24 -8.07 11.70
CA GLU A 86 24.99 -9.47 11.35
C GLU A 86 25.72 -10.41 12.31
N ALA A 87 24.97 -11.12 13.17
CA ALA A 87 25.56 -12.10 14.09
C ALA A 87 26.26 -13.28 13.39
N VAL A 88 25.79 -13.65 12.19
CA VAL A 88 26.41 -14.68 11.34
C VAL A 88 26.35 -14.20 9.89
N PRO A 89 27.49 -13.94 9.23
CA PRO A 89 27.49 -13.50 7.85
C PRO A 89 26.92 -14.60 6.93
N TYR A 90 26.13 -14.19 5.94
CA TYR A 90 25.63 -15.13 4.95
C TYR A 90 26.78 -15.73 4.13
N GLU A 91 26.92 -17.05 4.20
CA GLU A 91 27.79 -17.81 3.31
C GLU A 91 26.94 -18.54 2.28
N LYS A 92 27.28 -18.44 0.99
CA LYS A 92 26.65 -19.21 -0.10
C LYS A 92 27.06 -20.68 -0.06
N LYS A 93 26.75 -21.36 1.04
CA LYS A 93 26.96 -22.80 1.24
C LYS A 93 25.64 -23.51 1.04
N ILE A 94 25.60 -24.47 0.13
CA ILE A 94 24.44 -25.33 -0.07
C ILE A 94 24.42 -26.32 1.11
N ARG A 95 23.57 -26.08 2.11
CA ARG A 95 23.48 -26.93 3.32
C ARG A 95 22.78 -28.28 3.05
N GLY A 96 22.20 -28.47 1.88
CA GLY A 96 21.43 -29.67 1.51
C GLY A 96 21.91 -30.34 0.23
N LYS A 97 21.38 -31.52 -0.07
CA LYS A 97 21.65 -32.20 -1.34
C LYS A 97 20.93 -31.47 -2.47
N VAL A 98 21.66 -31.11 -3.52
CA VAL A 98 21.06 -30.58 -4.74
C VAL A 98 20.16 -31.66 -5.33
N PHE A 99 18.89 -31.33 -5.55
CA PHE A 99 17.94 -32.26 -6.14
C PHE A 99 18.43 -32.67 -7.53
N GLN A 100 18.64 -33.97 -7.72
CA GLN A 100 18.90 -34.54 -9.03
C GLN A 100 17.57 -35.09 -9.56
N LYS A 101 17.12 -34.56 -10.70
CA LYS A 101 15.95 -35.09 -11.39
C LYS A 101 16.23 -36.54 -11.74
N LYS A 102 15.41 -37.47 -11.24
CA LYS A 102 15.48 -38.87 -11.64
C LYS A 102 15.26 -38.92 -13.15
N VAL A 103 16.23 -39.48 -13.87
CA VAL A 103 16.04 -39.87 -15.27
C VAL A 103 15.05 -41.02 -15.21
N VAL A 104 13.78 -40.71 -15.45
CA VAL A 104 12.79 -41.74 -15.77
C VAL A 104 13.19 -42.19 -17.17
N GLU A 105 13.88 -43.32 -17.27
CA GLU A 105 13.90 -44.06 -18.53
C GLU A 105 12.42 -44.23 -18.92
N PRO A 106 12.02 -43.95 -20.17
CA PRO A 106 10.66 -44.19 -20.59
C PRO A 106 10.46 -45.70 -20.52
N GLU A 107 9.95 -46.19 -19.38
CA GLU A 107 9.31 -47.49 -19.33
C GLU A 107 8.30 -47.47 -20.46
N LYS A 108 8.55 -48.30 -21.46
CA LYS A 108 7.55 -48.63 -22.47
C LYS A 108 6.41 -49.23 -21.66
N LYS A 109 5.43 -48.41 -21.31
CA LYS A 109 4.13 -48.92 -20.89
C LYS A 109 3.64 -49.70 -22.10
N GLU A 110 3.82 -51.02 -22.05
CA GLU A 110 3.22 -51.92 -23.00
C GLU A 110 1.74 -51.58 -23.04
N LYS A 111 1.22 -51.36 -24.24
CA LYS A 111 -0.14 -50.88 -24.51
C LYS A 111 -1.22 -51.88 -24.07
N ASP A 112 -0.83 -52.97 -23.42
CA ASP A 112 -1.66 -54.14 -23.17
C ASP A 112 -2.53 -54.01 -21.91
N GLU A 113 -2.20 -53.11 -20.97
CA GLU A 113 -3.04 -52.92 -19.76
C GLU A 113 -4.33 -52.11 -20.00
N LEU A 114 -4.38 -51.27 -21.05
CA LEU A 114 -5.58 -50.49 -21.38
C LEU A 114 -6.61 -51.28 -22.20
N ALA A 115 -6.15 -52.27 -22.98
CA ALA A 115 -7.03 -53.15 -23.74
C ALA A 115 -7.79 -54.14 -22.83
N ASP A 116 -7.17 -54.56 -21.72
CA ASP A 116 -7.75 -55.50 -20.75
C ASP A 116 -8.86 -54.86 -19.88
N LEU A 117 -8.90 -53.52 -19.78
CA LEU A 117 -9.96 -52.76 -19.08
C LEU A 117 -11.13 -52.35 -19.99
N GLY A 118 -11.19 -52.83 -21.24
CA GLY A 118 -12.36 -52.67 -22.11
C GLY A 118 -12.65 -51.22 -22.56
N PHE A 119 -11.64 -50.36 -22.61
CA PHE A 119 -11.78 -49.00 -23.13
C PHE A 119 -11.45 -48.96 -24.61
N ASP A 120 -12.40 -49.37 -25.45
CA ASP A 120 -12.30 -49.25 -26.90
C ASP A 120 -12.61 -47.80 -27.29
N VAL A 121 -11.59 -46.95 -27.27
CA VAL A 121 -11.70 -45.58 -27.82
C VAL A 121 -11.38 -45.69 -29.29
N GLU A 122 -12.43 -45.74 -30.10
CA GLU A 122 -12.34 -45.37 -31.51
C GLU A 122 -11.64 -44.00 -31.57
N PHE A 123 -10.39 -44.00 -32.06
CA PHE A 123 -9.63 -42.79 -32.31
C PHE A 123 -10.27 -42.09 -33.51
N ASP A 124 -11.28 -41.27 -33.25
CA ASP A 124 -11.83 -40.38 -34.27
C ASP A 124 -10.74 -39.43 -34.76
N GLU A 125 -10.57 -39.36 -36.09
CA GLU A 125 -9.59 -38.54 -36.82
C GLU A 125 -9.63 -37.04 -36.44
N ASN A 126 -10.69 -36.61 -35.75
CA ASN A 126 -10.93 -35.25 -35.26
C ASN A 126 -9.92 -34.77 -34.20
N ILE A 127 -9.25 -35.66 -33.45
CA ILE A 127 -8.27 -35.23 -32.43
C ILE A 127 -6.96 -34.75 -33.06
N ASN A 128 -6.57 -35.29 -34.22
CA ASN A 128 -5.33 -34.88 -34.89
C ASN A 128 -5.47 -33.49 -35.52
N GLU A 129 -6.68 -33.13 -35.99
CA GLU A 129 -6.99 -31.77 -36.45
C GLU A 129 -7.01 -30.77 -35.29
N LEU A 130 -7.56 -31.16 -34.12
CA LEU A 130 -7.56 -30.31 -32.93
C LEU A 130 -6.16 -30.11 -32.34
N ALA A 131 -5.29 -31.13 -32.38
CA ALA A 131 -3.89 -31.03 -31.98
C ALA A 131 -3.09 -30.09 -32.91
N GLY A 132 -3.36 -30.13 -34.22
CA GLY A 132 -2.82 -29.17 -35.19
C GLY A 132 -3.29 -27.74 -34.91
N CYS A 133 -4.57 -27.57 -34.57
CA CYS A 133 -5.13 -26.26 -34.24
C CYS A 133 -4.53 -25.70 -32.93
N PHE A 134 -4.30 -26.54 -31.92
CA PHE A 134 -3.67 -26.13 -30.66
C PHE A 134 -2.21 -25.69 -30.85
N ALA A 135 -1.46 -26.36 -31.74
CA ALA A 135 -0.10 -25.97 -32.10
C ALA A 135 -0.04 -24.61 -32.81
N ILE A 136 -1.01 -24.33 -33.69
CA ILE A 136 -1.13 -23.02 -34.36
C ILE A 136 -1.48 -21.92 -33.37
N VAL A 137 -2.41 -22.17 -32.43
CA VAL A 137 -2.77 -21.19 -31.38
C VAL A 137 -1.57 -20.88 -30.47
N PHE A 138 -0.78 -21.90 -30.09
CA PHE A 138 0.41 -21.70 -29.27
C PHE A 138 1.48 -20.87 -29.99
N ALA A 139 1.76 -21.17 -31.27
CA ALA A 139 2.71 -20.43 -32.09
C ALA A 139 2.26 -18.97 -32.34
N VAL A 140 0.97 -18.73 -32.60
CA VAL A 140 0.42 -17.37 -32.75
C VAL A 140 0.48 -16.60 -31.44
N MET A 141 0.29 -17.25 -30.28
CA MET A 141 0.40 -16.58 -28.98
C MET A 141 1.84 -16.17 -28.65
N GLU A 142 2.83 -16.98 -29.02
CA GLU A 142 4.26 -16.71 -28.80
C GLU A 142 4.78 -15.56 -29.69
N LEU A 143 4.33 -15.51 -30.96
CA LEU A 143 4.61 -14.38 -31.86
C LEU A 143 3.89 -13.09 -31.44
N ARG A 144 2.67 -13.18 -30.91
CA ARG A 144 1.90 -12.02 -30.46
C ARG A 144 2.45 -11.42 -29.16
N CYS A 145 3.00 -12.24 -28.26
CA CYS A 145 3.67 -11.77 -27.05
C CYS A 145 4.92 -10.95 -27.37
N SER A 146 5.71 -11.40 -28.35
CA SER A 146 6.91 -10.68 -28.81
C SER A 146 6.56 -9.37 -29.52
N PHE A 147 5.50 -9.34 -30.33
CA PHE A 147 5.08 -8.15 -31.07
C PHE A 147 4.46 -7.07 -30.17
N GLN A 148 3.68 -7.47 -29.15
CA GLN A 148 3.06 -6.53 -28.21
C GLN A 148 4.11 -5.84 -27.31
N LEU A 149 5.15 -6.56 -26.89
CA LEU A 149 6.25 -6.00 -26.09
C LEU A 149 7.09 -4.99 -26.88
N VAL A 150 7.29 -5.21 -28.19
CA VAL A 150 8.00 -4.25 -29.06
C VAL A 150 7.15 -3.01 -29.28
N ILE A 151 5.84 -3.14 -29.54
CA ILE A 151 4.94 -1.99 -29.71
C ILE A 151 4.81 -1.20 -28.41
N PHE A 152 4.72 -1.85 -27.24
CA PHE A 152 4.59 -1.15 -25.98
C PHE A 152 5.85 -0.33 -25.64
N ASN A 153 7.05 -0.86 -25.89
CA ASN A 153 8.28 -0.09 -25.74
C ASN A 153 8.37 1.06 -26.76
N LEU A 154 7.99 0.84 -28.02
CA LEU A 154 8.02 1.88 -29.05
C LEU A 154 7.00 3.00 -28.77
N ILE A 155 5.84 2.68 -28.20
CA ILE A 155 4.82 3.65 -27.77
C ILE A 155 5.27 4.42 -26.51
N VAL A 156 5.89 3.74 -25.53
CA VAL A 156 6.42 4.41 -24.32
C VAL A 156 7.56 5.37 -24.69
N ASP A 157 8.45 4.97 -25.61
CA ASP A 157 9.52 5.84 -26.12
C ASP A 157 8.97 7.02 -26.94
N PHE A 158 7.94 6.78 -27.76
CA PHE A 158 7.25 7.83 -28.52
C PHE A 158 6.55 8.85 -27.60
N PHE A 159 5.86 8.38 -26.55
CA PHE A 159 5.20 9.27 -25.57
C PHE A 159 6.19 9.98 -24.64
N SER A 160 7.33 9.36 -24.30
CA SER A 160 8.41 9.99 -23.53
C SER A 160 9.05 11.17 -24.28
N SER A 161 9.18 11.05 -25.61
CA SER A 161 9.71 12.13 -26.45
C SER A 161 8.70 13.27 -26.68
N PHE A 162 7.41 12.97 -26.85
CA PHE A 162 6.36 13.98 -27.05
C PHE A 162 5.90 14.69 -25.76
N GLY A 163 5.97 14.02 -24.60
CA GLY A 163 5.56 14.60 -23.31
C GLY A 163 6.37 15.84 -22.89
N ASN A 164 7.65 15.89 -23.27
CA ASN A 164 8.51 17.05 -23.00
C ASN A 164 8.26 18.25 -23.91
N VAL A 165 7.63 18.05 -25.07
CA VAL A 165 7.30 19.12 -26.04
C VAL A 165 5.95 19.77 -25.72
N LEU A 166 4.98 19.03 -25.17
CA LEU A 166 3.65 19.60 -24.88
C LEU A 166 3.66 20.52 -23.64
N VAL A 167 4.47 20.20 -22.62
CA VAL A 167 4.56 21.00 -21.37
C VAL A 167 5.23 22.37 -21.61
N THR A 168 6.13 22.46 -22.59
CA THR A 168 6.80 23.72 -22.96
C THR A 168 5.90 24.63 -23.83
N VAL A 169 5.03 24.09 -24.69
CA VAL A 169 4.13 24.92 -25.51
C VAL A 169 2.96 25.48 -24.69
N GLN A 170 2.49 24.77 -23.67
CA GLN A 170 1.35 25.22 -22.86
C GLN A 170 1.72 26.28 -21.82
N THR A 171 2.97 26.26 -21.33
CA THR A 171 3.50 27.30 -20.43
C THR A 171 3.83 28.60 -21.17
N VAL A 172 4.28 28.55 -22.43
CA VAL A 172 4.54 29.77 -23.22
C VAL A 172 3.24 30.49 -23.61
N LYS A 173 2.13 29.77 -23.84
CA LYS A 173 0.84 30.38 -24.23
C LYS A 173 0.07 31.05 -23.08
N LEU A 174 0.39 30.69 -21.83
CA LEU A 174 -0.21 31.29 -20.63
C LEU A 174 0.52 32.56 -20.15
N VAL A 175 1.79 32.76 -20.54
CA VAL A 175 2.57 33.96 -20.18
C VAL A 175 2.28 35.15 -21.11
N THR A 176 1.77 34.94 -22.33
CA THR A 176 1.44 36.04 -23.26
C THR A 176 0.01 36.59 -23.14
N LYS A 177 -0.72 36.22 -22.09
CA LYS A 177 -2.13 36.63 -21.90
C LYS A 177 -2.45 37.30 -20.56
N TYR A 178 -1.43 37.71 -19.82
CA TYR A 178 -1.51 38.65 -18.70
C TYR A 178 -0.51 39.78 -18.89
#